data_AF-A0A2A4JMR9-F1
#
_entry.id   AF-A0A2A4JMR9-F1
#
_cell.length_a   1.000
_cell.length_b   1.000
_cell.length_c   1.000
_cell.angle_alpha   90.00
_cell.angle_beta   90.00
_cell.angle_gamma   90.00
#
_symmetry.space_group_name_H-M   'P 1'
#
loop_
_entity.id
_entity.type
_entity.pdbx_description
1 polymer ?
#
loop_
_entity_poly.entity_id
_entity_poly.type
_entity_poly.pdbx_seq_one_letter_code
_entity_poly.pdbx_strand_id
1 'polypeptide(L)'
;MMDGNFDYDLAVIGGGSGGLACAKEAVNLGAKVAVLDYVTPSPQGTKWGLGGTCVNVGCIPKKLMHQAALLGESIHEAVSYGWQVPSVKDIKISWPTLTENVQNHIKSVNWVTRVDLRDKKIEYINGLGEFKDPHTIIATMKNGSKKELTAKNIVIAVGGRPHYPNIPGAMEYCISSDDIFSLSHPPGKTLIEAVSYGWQVPSVKDIKISWPTLTENVQNHIKSVNWVTRVDLRDKKIEYINGLGEFKDPHTIIATMKNGSKKELTAKNIVIAVGGRPHYPNIPGAMEYCISSDDIFSLSHPPGKTLIVGAGYIGLECAGFLNSLGYPATVLIRSVPLRGFDQQMARMVTNEMEERGVKFEHKCVPLSVEKLETGRLKARWLNTELQEQYEDIFDTVLFATGRYALTKQLNLDAAGVTCLSENGKIKAATEQTNVPHIYAVGDVLEGRPELTPVAIHAGRLLARRMLAGAAQHMDYDNVATTVFTPLEYGCVGLSEETATERFGADNLEVYHAYYKPTEFFIPQRNIKNCYLKAVAMREAPQKILGLHFVGPVAGEVIQGFAAAIKCGITMEQLMNTVGIHPTVAEEFTRLNITKRSGRDPNPASCCS
;
A
#
# COMPACT_ATOMS: atom_id res chain seq x y z
N MET A 1 -23.31 -37.63 -5.79
CA MET A 1 -22.02 -37.57 -5.08
C MET A 1 -20.92 -37.73 -6.12
N MET A 2 -19.82 -36.99 -5.99
CA MET A 2 -18.56 -37.22 -6.70
C MET A 2 -17.45 -36.98 -5.69
N ASP A 3 -17.19 -38.00 -4.86
CA ASP A 3 -16.05 -38.01 -3.95
C ASP A 3 -14.79 -38.38 -4.73
N GLY A 4 -14.43 -37.49 -5.65
CA GLY A 4 -13.12 -37.50 -6.29
C GLY A 4 -12.06 -37.29 -5.20
N ASN A 5 -11.04 -38.14 -5.21
CA ASN A 5 -9.98 -38.10 -4.20
C ASN A 5 -9.00 -36.96 -4.53
N PHE A 6 -9.45 -35.73 -4.31
CA PHE A 6 -8.69 -34.52 -4.60
C PHE A 6 -7.38 -34.50 -3.82
N ASP A 7 -6.30 -34.04 -4.45
CA ASP A 7 -5.05 -33.84 -3.73
C ASP A 7 -5.20 -32.74 -2.66
N TYR A 8 -6.13 -31.81 -2.84
CA TYR A 8 -6.33 -30.61 -2.01
C TYR A 8 -7.79 -30.30 -1.69
N ASP A 9 -8.02 -29.75 -0.49
CA ASP A 9 -9.29 -29.14 -0.11
C ASP A 9 -9.42 -27.69 -0.60
N LEU A 10 -8.29 -26.97 -0.69
CA LEU A 10 -8.21 -25.59 -1.17
C LEU A 10 -6.93 -25.28 -1.97
N ALA A 11 -7.07 -24.61 -3.11
CA ALA A 11 -5.98 -23.94 -3.81
C ALA A 11 -6.14 -22.41 -3.79
N VAL A 12 -5.06 -21.64 -3.50
CA VAL A 12 -5.09 -20.16 -3.49
C VAL A 12 -4.11 -19.55 -4.49
N ILE A 13 -4.60 -19.28 -5.69
CA ILE A 13 -3.91 -18.76 -6.87
C ILE A 13 -3.62 -17.26 -6.69
N GLY A 14 -2.63 -16.95 -5.84
CA GLY A 14 -2.04 -15.64 -5.64
C GLY A 14 -1.51 -15.46 -4.22
N GLY A 15 -0.22 -15.16 -4.07
CA GLY A 15 0.45 -14.95 -2.79
C GLY A 15 0.42 -13.50 -2.31
N GLY A 16 -0.56 -12.73 -2.78
CA GLY A 16 -0.92 -11.46 -2.16
C GLY A 16 -1.50 -11.66 -0.76
N SER A 17 -1.64 -10.54 -0.04
CA SER A 17 -1.97 -10.56 1.40
C SER A 17 -3.27 -11.31 1.71
N GLY A 18 -4.34 -11.12 0.92
CA GLY A 18 -5.60 -11.86 1.07
C GLY A 18 -5.48 -13.36 0.79
N GLY A 19 -4.72 -13.74 -0.24
CA GLY A 19 -4.52 -15.15 -0.60
C GLY A 19 -3.67 -15.92 0.42
N LEU A 20 -2.54 -15.32 0.82
CA LEU A 20 -1.72 -15.81 1.93
C LEU A 20 -2.53 -16.04 3.21
N ALA A 21 -3.44 -15.12 3.52
CA ALA A 21 -4.26 -15.20 4.71
C ALA A 21 -5.32 -16.31 4.60
N CYS A 22 -6.07 -16.34 3.49
CA CYS A 22 -7.06 -17.36 3.17
C CYS A 22 -6.48 -18.78 3.33
N ALA A 23 -5.31 -19.02 2.76
CA ALA A 23 -4.64 -20.30 2.85
C ALA A 23 -4.14 -20.64 4.27
N LYS A 24 -3.56 -19.66 4.97
CA LYS A 24 -3.08 -19.83 6.36
C LYS A 24 -4.20 -20.17 7.32
N GLU A 25 -5.41 -19.67 7.07
CA GLU A 25 -6.57 -20.01 7.87
C GLU A 25 -7.12 -21.40 7.52
N ALA A 26 -7.19 -21.74 6.24
CA ALA A 26 -7.73 -23.03 5.82
C ALA A 26 -6.99 -24.24 6.44
N VAL A 27 -5.66 -24.21 6.62
CA VAL A 27 -4.97 -25.32 7.33
C VAL A 27 -5.16 -25.27 8.84
N ASN A 28 -5.41 -24.10 9.44
CA ASN A 28 -5.83 -24.05 10.86
C ASN A 28 -7.15 -24.82 11.08
N LEU A 29 -7.96 -25.00 10.03
CA LEU A 29 -9.21 -25.76 10.01
C LEU A 29 -9.03 -27.24 9.57
N GLY A 30 -7.79 -27.71 9.41
CA GLY A 30 -7.48 -29.08 9.00
C GLY A 30 -7.54 -29.36 7.50
N ALA A 31 -7.89 -28.38 6.67
CA ALA A 31 -7.88 -28.54 5.21
C ALA A 31 -6.45 -28.77 4.69
N LYS A 32 -6.30 -29.53 3.60
CA LYS A 32 -5.04 -29.60 2.83
C LYS A 32 -5.04 -28.45 1.81
N VAL A 33 -4.05 -27.54 1.89
CA VAL A 33 -4.11 -26.19 1.26
C VAL A 33 -2.87 -25.72 0.50
N ALA A 34 -3.10 -24.93 -0.55
CA ALA A 34 -2.10 -24.15 -1.28
C ALA A 34 -2.11 -22.65 -0.97
N VAL A 35 -0.93 -22.03 -1.08
CA VAL A 35 -0.73 -20.70 -1.68
C VAL A 35 0.06 -20.89 -2.96
N LEU A 36 -0.15 -20.04 -3.93
CA LEU A 36 0.61 -20.05 -5.16
C LEU A 36 0.87 -18.61 -5.59
N ASP A 37 2.10 -18.24 -5.97
CA ASP A 37 2.45 -16.84 -6.26
C ASP A 37 3.54 -16.70 -7.33
N TYR A 38 3.34 -15.81 -8.29
CA TYR A 38 4.40 -15.45 -9.23
C TYR A 38 4.24 -14.02 -9.70
N VAL A 39 5.36 -13.34 -9.65
CA VAL A 39 5.52 -12.01 -10.20
C VAL A 39 5.99 -12.15 -11.66
N THR A 40 5.05 -12.03 -12.60
CA THR A 40 5.33 -11.75 -14.01
C THR A 40 6.37 -10.64 -14.11
N PRO A 41 7.39 -10.72 -14.97
CA PRO A 41 8.18 -9.54 -15.27
C PRO A 41 7.27 -8.49 -15.90
N SER A 42 7.29 -7.29 -15.34
CA SER A 42 6.87 -6.06 -16.03
C SER A 42 7.81 -5.73 -17.19
N PRO A 43 7.51 -4.71 -18.01
CA PRO A 43 8.18 -4.51 -19.30
C PRO A 43 9.70 -4.32 -19.25
N GLN A 44 10.25 -3.69 -18.21
CA GLN A 44 11.72 -3.55 -18.01
C GLN A 44 12.32 -4.70 -17.17
N GLY A 45 11.50 -5.60 -16.62
CA GLY A 45 11.89 -6.99 -16.31
C GLY A 45 12.15 -7.36 -14.85
N THR A 46 11.95 -6.47 -13.87
CA THR A 46 12.03 -6.83 -12.43
C THR A 46 10.82 -7.69 -12.01
N LYS A 47 10.96 -8.26 -10.81
CA LYS A 47 10.05 -9.15 -10.11
C LYS A 47 10.50 -9.22 -8.66
N TRP A 48 9.59 -9.52 -7.74
CA TRP A 48 9.87 -9.62 -6.30
C TRP A 48 9.47 -11.01 -5.75
N GLY A 49 9.45 -11.16 -4.42
CA GLY A 49 9.17 -12.43 -3.75
C GLY A 49 7.75 -12.55 -3.18
N LEU A 50 7.49 -13.64 -2.48
CA LEU A 50 6.19 -13.91 -1.85
C LEU A 50 5.69 -12.75 -0.97
N GLY A 51 4.44 -12.36 -1.14
CA GLY A 51 3.77 -11.34 -0.31
C GLY A 51 2.86 -10.38 -1.08
N GLY A 52 2.91 -10.41 -2.42
CA GLY A 52 2.21 -9.48 -3.30
C GLY A 52 2.56 -8.01 -3.04
N THR A 53 1.63 -7.13 -3.38
CA THR A 53 1.85 -5.68 -3.51
C THR A 53 2.36 -5.06 -2.20
N CYS A 54 1.65 -5.20 -1.09
CA CYS A 54 1.96 -4.51 0.17
C CYS A 54 3.35 -4.85 0.75
N VAL A 55 3.80 -6.10 0.63
CA VAL A 55 5.10 -6.56 1.16
C VAL A 55 6.27 -6.02 0.35
N ASN A 56 6.10 -5.83 -0.97
CA ASN A 56 7.23 -5.65 -1.87
C ASN A 56 7.26 -4.29 -2.58
N VAL A 57 6.09 -3.72 -2.88
CA VAL A 57 5.94 -2.48 -3.68
C VAL A 57 4.97 -1.47 -3.05
N GLY A 58 4.52 -1.72 -1.81
CA GLY A 58 3.49 -0.93 -1.13
C GLY A 58 3.83 -0.61 0.33
N CYS A 59 3.01 -1.08 1.28
CA CYS A 59 3.06 -0.65 2.68
C CYS A 59 4.45 -0.76 3.34
N ILE A 60 5.18 -1.86 3.10
CA ILE A 60 6.49 -2.12 3.71
C ILE A 60 7.56 -1.15 3.19
N PRO A 61 7.87 -1.06 1.88
CA PRO A 61 8.80 -0.03 1.40
C PRO A 61 8.32 1.38 1.75
N LYS A 62 7.01 1.68 1.71
CA LYS A 62 6.48 2.99 2.11
C LYS A 62 6.81 3.35 3.56
N LYS A 63 6.48 2.50 4.56
CA LYS A 63 6.77 2.83 5.97
C LYS A 63 8.28 2.88 6.25
N LEU A 64 9.11 2.14 5.50
CA LEU A 64 10.57 2.22 5.62
C LEU A 64 11.17 3.50 5.00
N MET A 65 10.67 3.97 3.85
CA MET A 65 11.07 5.27 3.27
C MET A 65 10.61 6.45 4.13
N HIS A 66 9.38 6.38 4.67
CA HIS A 66 8.86 7.32 5.66
C HIS A 66 9.72 7.35 6.93
N GLN A 67 10.10 6.18 7.47
CA GLN A 67 11.02 6.12 8.61
C GLN A 67 12.40 6.72 8.28
N ALA A 68 12.92 6.58 7.06
CA ALA A 68 14.16 7.21 6.65
C ALA A 68 14.05 8.75 6.60
N ALA A 69 12.90 9.29 6.19
CA ALA A 69 12.59 10.71 6.30
C ALA A 69 12.50 11.18 7.76
N LEU A 70 11.76 10.46 8.61
CA LEU A 70 11.68 10.77 10.05
C LEU A 70 13.04 10.72 10.75
N LEU A 71 13.93 9.78 10.38
CA LEU A 71 15.30 9.73 10.89
C LEU A 71 16.14 10.95 10.45
N GLY A 72 15.91 11.49 9.24
CA GLY A 72 16.49 12.75 8.82
C GLY A 72 16.08 13.90 9.74
N GLU A 73 14.78 14.00 10.04
CA GLU A 73 14.24 14.97 11.01
C GLU A 73 14.86 14.77 12.41
N SER A 74 14.92 13.53 12.91
CA SER A 74 15.53 13.22 14.21
C SER A 74 17.02 13.59 14.29
N ILE A 75 17.79 13.50 13.20
CA ILE A 75 19.20 13.90 13.16
C ILE A 75 19.36 15.43 13.30
N HIS A 76 18.43 16.21 12.75
CA HIS A 76 18.40 17.66 12.94
C HIS A 76 18.00 18.01 14.38
N GLU A 77 16.97 17.35 14.92
CA GLU A 77 16.43 17.57 16.27
C GLU A 77 17.41 17.16 17.38
N ALA A 78 18.26 16.16 17.14
CA ALA A 78 19.23 15.65 18.11
C ALA A 78 20.21 16.72 18.63
N VAL A 79 20.55 17.73 17.81
CA VAL A 79 21.43 18.83 18.23
C VAL A 79 20.82 19.63 19.38
N SER A 80 19.50 19.85 19.38
CA SER A 80 18.79 20.52 20.47
C SER A 80 18.78 19.70 21.77
N TYR A 81 18.86 18.37 21.66
CA TYR A 81 19.08 17.45 22.79
C TYR A 81 20.55 17.32 23.21
N GLY A 82 21.45 18.13 22.64
CA GLY A 82 22.87 18.19 23.02
C GLY A 82 23.79 17.21 22.27
N TRP A 83 23.30 16.49 21.25
CA TRP A 83 24.14 15.61 20.44
C TRP A 83 25.08 16.43 19.55
N GLN A 84 26.39 16.17 19.65
CA GLN A 84 27.42 16.85 18.88
C GLN A 84 27.50 16.29 17.45
N VAL A 85 26.61 16.76 16.57
CA VAL A 85 26.61 16.43 15.14
C VAL A 85 27.57 17.38 14.40
N PRO A 86 28.68 16.90 13.78
CA PRO A 86 29.74 17.79 13.27
C PRO A 86 29.30 18.80 12.20
N SER A 87 28.37 18.41 11.33
CA SER A 87 27.63 19.33 10.45
C SER A 87 26.34 18.65 9.99
N VAL A 88 25.19 19.14 10.46
CA VAL A 88 23.88 18.65 10.03
C VAL A 88 23.66 18.92 8.53
N LYS A 89 24.20 20.01 7.98
CA LYS A 89 24.04 20.41 6.57
C LYS A 89 24.77 19.49 5.58
N ASP A 90 25.81 18.79 6.05
CA ASP A 90 26.61 17.88 5.22
C ASP A 90 26.14 16.42 5.31
N ILE A 91 25.22 16.11 6.23
CA ILE A 91 24.56 14.80 6.29
C ILE A 91 23.59 14.70 5.12
N LYS A 92 23.87 13.75 4.22
CA LYS A 92 23.08 13.48 3.01
C LYS A 92 22.72 12.01 2.96
N ILE A 93 21.48 11.71 2.62
CA ILE A 93 21.03 10.31 2.51
C ILE A 93 21.57 9.66 1.24
N SER A 94 22.06 8.42 1.36
CA SER A 94 22.45 7.60 0.22
C SER A 94 21.25 6.81 -0.27
N TRP A 95 20.59 7.29 -1.34
CA TRP A 95 19.46 6.59 -1.97
C TRP A 95 19.79 5.14 -2.38
N PRO A 96 20.98 4.81 -2.96
CA PRO A 96 21.36 3.43 -3.22
C PRO A 96 21.44 2.56 -1.96
N THR A 97 22.01 3.09 -0.86
CA THR A 97 22.13 2.35 0.42
C THR A 97 20.78 2.18 1.11
N LEU A 98 19.89 3.17 1.00
CA LEU A 98 18.52 3.08 1.52
C LEU A 98 17.72 2.00 0.76
N THR A 99 17.68 2.08 -0.56
CA THR A 99 16.96 1.12 -1.41
C THR A 99 17.51 -0.31 -1.26
N GLU A 100 18.84 -0.48 -1.16
CA GLU A 100 19.46 -1.78 -0.87
C GLU A 100 18.99 -2.37 0.48
N ASN A 101 19.02 -1.59 1.55
CA ASN A 101 18.60 -2.05 2.88
C ASN A 101 17.10 -2.35 2.95
N VAL A 102 16.25 -1.52 2.34
CA VAL A 102 14.81 -1.78 2.18
C VAL A 102 14.59 -3.10 1.41
N GLN A 103 15.33 -3.33 0.32
CA GLN A 103 15.27 -4.60 -0.42
C GLN A 103 15.74 -5.79 0.41
N ASN A 104 16.75 -5.64 1.27
CA ASN A 104 17.23 -6.71 2.13
C ASN A 104 16.20 -7.08 3.22
N HIS A 105 15.45 -6.11 3.76
CA HIS A 105 14.30 -6.38 4.62
C HIS A 105 13.14 -7.06 3.87
N ILE A 106 12.78 -6.59 2.67
CA ILE A 106 11.70 -7.20 1.87
C ILE A 106 12.01 -8.68 1.57
N LYS A 107 13.26 -9.00 1.20
CA LYS A 107 13.73 -10.38 1.01
C LYS A 107 13.58 -11.23 2.27
N SER A 108 13.84 -10.68 3.46
CA SER A 108 13.67 -11.42 4.72
C SER A 108 12.20 -11.65 5.08
N VAL A 109 11.31 -10.68 4.83
CA VAL A 109 9.85 -10.87 4.96
C VAL A 109 9.35 -11.90 3.94
N ASN A 110 9.85 -11.90 2.70
CA ASN A 110 9.56 -12.95 1.73
C ASN A 110 10.04 -14.34 2.18
N TRP A 111 11.07 -14.42 3.05
CA TRP A 111 11.59 -15.68 3.59
C TRP A 111 10.76 -16.16 4.78
N VAL A 112 10.53 -15.32 5.80
CA VAL A 112 9.68 -15.63 6.97
C VAL A 112 8.29 -16.08 6.52
N THR A 113 7.71 -15.40 5.52
CA THR A 113 6.39 -15.76 4.99
C THR A 113 6.37 -17.18 4.40
N ARG A 114 7.46 -17.64 3.76
CA ARG A 114 7.58 -19.02 3.23
C ARG A 114 7.79 -20.04 4.35
N VAL A 115 8.53 -19.69 5.39
CA VAL A 115 8.74 -20.54 6.58
C VAL A 115 7.42 -20.82 7.28
N ASP A 116 6.60 -19.80 7.56
CA ASP A 116 5.27 -19.99 8.17
C ASP A 116 4.34 -20.83 7.28
N LEU A 117 4.38 -20.68 5.95
CA LEU A 117 3.64 -21.58 5.05
C LEU A 117 4.12 -23.03 5.15
N ARG A 118 5.45 -23.26 5.10
CA ARG A 118 6.06 -24.58 5.24
C ARG A 118 5.63 -25.26 6.54
N ASP A 119 5.74 -24.55 7.65
CA ASP A 119 5.53 -25.06 9.01
C ASP A 119 4.04 -25.33 9.28
N LYS A 120 3.15 -24.48 8.75
CA LYS A 120 1.71 -24.75 8.67
C LYS A 120 1.34 -25.84 7.65
N LYS A 121 2.30 -26.55 7.05
CA LYS A 121 2.12 -27.59 6.02
C LYS A 121 1.42 -27.12 4.73
N ILE A 122 1.19 -25.82 4.58
CA ILE A 122 0.71 -25.19 3.36
C ILE A 122 1.79 -25.37 2.29
N GLU A 123 1.37 -25.60 1.06
CA GLU A 123 2.27 -25.58 -0.09
C GLU A 123 2.37 -24.17 -0.68
N TYR A 124 3.53 -23.74 -1.20
CA TYR A 124 3.75 -22.36 -1.64
C TYR A 124 4.39 -22.18 -3.03
N ILE A 125 3.59 -21.92 -4.06
CA ILE A 125 4.02 -22.19 -5.44
C ILE A 125 4.58 -20.99 -6.18
N ASN A 126 5.91 -20.86 -6.21
CA ASN A 126 6.63 -20.07 -7.25
C ASN A 126 6.82 -20.87 -8.56
N GLY A 127 5.68 -21.40 -9.04
CA GLY A 127 5.40 -21.73 -10.43
C GLY A 127 4.95 -20.47 -11.15
N LEU A 128 3.84 -20.48 -11.87
CA LEU A 128 3.06 -19.27 -12.20
C LEU A 128 1.59 -19.65 -12.64
N GLY A 129 0.37 -19.80 -11.89
CA GLY A 129 -1.24 -20.12 -11.96
C GLY A 129 -2.38 -21.21 -12.58
N GLU A 130 -2.30 -22.40 -13.31
CA GLU A 130 -2.97 -22.75 -14.64
C GLU A 130 -3.87 -24.00 -14.73
N PHE A 131 -5.16 -23.89 -14.49
CA PHE A 131 -6.09 -25.02 -14.63
C PHE A 131 -6.15 -25.82 -15.95
N LYS A 132 -6.56 -27.08 -15.85
CA LYS A 132 -6.69 -28.09 -16.93
C LYS A 132 -8.15 -28.51 -17.12
N ASP A 133 -8.90 -28.52 -16.02
CA ASP A 133 -10.27 -29.04 -15.89
C ASP A 133 -10.89 -28.46 -14.57
N PRO A 134 -12.05 -28.97 -14.06
CA PRO A 134 -12.73 -28.42 -12.88
C PRO A 134 -12.01 -28.46 -11.55
N HIS A 135 -10.94 -29.24 -11.42
CA HIS A 135 -10.22 -29.37 -10.17
C HIS A 135 -8.71 -29.49 -10.36
N THR A 136 -8.25 -29.97 -11.52
CA THR A 136 -6.84 -30.00 -11.90
C THR A 136 -6.37 -28.62 -12.35
N ILE A 137 -5.24 -28.19 -11.81
CA ILE A 137 -4.59 -26.93 -12.15
C ILE A 137 -3.51 -27.16 -13.31
N ILE A 138 -2.23 -26.68 -13.30
CA ILE A 138 -0.92 -27.25 -13.87
C ILE A 138 0.23 -26.30 -13.50
N ALA A 139 1.37 -26.71 -12.89
CA ALA A 139 2.40 -25.78 -12.37
C ALA A 139 3.63 -25.56 -13.29
N THR A 140 3.57 -24.56 -14.16
CA THR A 140 4.74 -24.11 -14.95
C THR A 140 5.71 -23.30 -14.08
N MET A 141 6.91 -23.84 -13.87
CA MET A 141 7.99 -23.19 -13.12
C MET A 141 8.80 -22.23 -14.00
N LYS A 142 9.61 -21.33 -13.41
CA LYS A 142 10.53 -20.42 -14.15
C LYS A 142 11.45 -21.14 -15.15
N ASN A 143 11.76 -22.41 -14.91
CA ASN A 143 12.56 -23.28 -15.77
C ASN A 143 11.72 -24.12 -16.77
N GLY A 144 10.48 -23.74 -17.04
CA GLY A 144 9.56 -24.39 -18.00
C GLY A 144 8.89 -25.68 -17.52
N SER A 145 9.41 -26.35 -16.49
CA SER A 145 8.84 -27.62 -15.99
C SER A 145 7.41 -27.43 -15.48
N LYS A 146 6.48 -28.25 -15.98
CA LYS A 146 5.09 -28.40 -15.50
C LYS A 146 4.98 -29.45 -14.38
N LYS A 147 3.84 -29.49 -13.69
CA LYS A 147 3.47 -30.42 -12.59
C LYS A 147 1.94 -30.56 -12.57
N GLU A 148 1.37 -31.71 -12.14
CA GLU A 148 -0.08 -32.00 -12.14
C GLU A 148 -0.66 -32.65 -10.86
N LEU A 149 -1.97 -32.48 -10.56
CA LEU A 149 -2.75 -32.83 -9.32
C LEU A 149 -4.20 -32.26 -9.33
N THR A 150 -4.95 -32.30 -8.22
CA THR A 150 -6.33 -31.75 -8.11
C THR A 150 -6.70 -31.00 -6.81
N ALA A 151 -7.65 -30.06 -6.85
CA ALA A 151 -8.14 -29.27 -5.69
C ALA A 151 -9.67 -29.05 -5.65
N LYS A 152 -10.32 -29.39 -4.53
CA LYS A 152 -11.78 -29.36 -4.27
C LYS A 152 -12.43 -27.98 -4.31
N ASN A 153 -11.72 -26.94 -3.86
CA ASN A 153 -12.15 -25.54 -3.87
C ASN A 153 -10.99 -24.64 -4.29
N ILE A 154 -11.25 -23.53 -4.98
CA ILE A 154 -10.19 -22.69 -5.56
C ILE A 154 -10.47 -21.20 -5.33
N VAL A 155 -9.42 -20.46 -5.00
CA VAL A 155 -9.43 -19.02 -4.67
C VAL A 155 -8.44 -18.35 -5.61
N ILE A 156 -8.86 -17.40 -6.44
CA ILE A 156 -7.94 -16.57 -7.23
C ILE A 156 -7.66 -15.31 -6.43
N ALA A 157 -6.39 -15.02 -6.18
CA ALA A 157 -5.92 -13.90 -5.38
C ALA A 157 -4.65 -13.22 -5.93
N VAL A 158 -4.51 -13.23 -7.27
CA VAL A 158 -3.29 -12.84 -8.01
C VAL A 158 -2.85 -11.38 -7.82
N GLY A 159 -3.70 -10.50 -7.28
CA GLY A 159 -3.37 -9.11 -7.02
C GLY A 159 -3.17 -8.25 -8.27
N GLY A 160 -2.87 -6.97 -8.03
CA GLY A 160 -2.69 -5.95 -9.07
C GLY A 160 -1.25 -5.85 -9.56
N ARG A 161 -1.11 -5.40 -10.81
CA ARG A 161 0.15 -5.00 -11.48
C ARG A 161 0.05 -3.51 -11.91
N PRO A 162 1.02 -2.91 -12.64
CA PRO A 162 0.95 -1.57 -13.27
C PRO A 162 0.66 -1.63 -14.78
N HIS A 163 -0.04 -0.65 -15.34
CA HIS A 163 -0.60 -0.73 -16.72
C HIS A 163 0.21 0.09 -17.70
N TYR A 164 0.36 -0.49 -18.89
CA TYR A 164 0.97 0.11 -20.05
C TYR A 164 -0.11 0.19 -21.13
N PRO A 165 -0.39 1.37 -21.68
CA PRO A 165 -1.41 1.56 -22.69
C PRO A 165 -0.84 1.13 -24.04
N ASN A 166 -1.72 1.02 -25.03
CA ASN A 166 -1.33 0.64 -26.39
C ASN A 166 -0.83 1.86 -27.19
N ILE A 167 0.26 2.48 -26.73
CA ILE A 167 0.95 3.58 -27.42
C ILE A 167 2.44 3.24 -27.64
N PRO A 168 3.08 3.73 -28.72
CA PRO A 168 4.49 3.43 -29.01
C PRO A 168 5.44 3.80 -27.87
N GLY A 169 6.50 3.02 -27.66
CA GLY A 169 7.53 3.31 -26.67
C GLY A 169 7.15 3.08 -25.20
N ALA A 170 5.86 3.09 -24.81
CA ALA A 170 5.46 2.92 -23.41
C ALA A 170 5.98 1.58 -22.81
N MET A 171 5.81 0.48 -23.54
CA MET A 171 6.32 -0.85 -23.15
C MET A 171 7.86 -0.95 -23.22
N GLU A 172 8.53 -0.13 -24.02
CA GLU A 172 9.98 -0.25 -24.28
C GLU A 172 10.82 0.68 -23.40
N TYR A 173 10.29 1.84 -23.01
CA TYR A 173 11.05 2.90 -22.34
C TYR A 173 10.58 3.24 -20.92
N CYS A 174 9.41 2.77 -20.49
CA CYS A 174 8.84 3.12 -19.18
C CYS A 174 9.00 1.99 -18.16
N ILE A 175 9.44 2.36 -16.96
CA ILE A 175 9.36 1.55 -15.74
C ILE A 175 7.93 1.57 -15.14
N SER A 176 7.76 0.74 -14.12
CA SER A 176 6.62 0.66 -13.22
C SER A 176 7.12 0.24 -11.81
N SER A 177 6.26 0.02 -10.78
CA SER A 177 6.72 -0.64 -9.51
C SER A 177 7.58 -1.82 -9.83
N ASP A 178 7.03 -2.63 -10.70
CA ASP A 178 7.42 -3.98 -10.90
C ASP A 178 8.79 -4.10 -11.54
N ASP A 179 9.29 -3.00 -12.12
CA ASP A 179 10.52 -2.88 -12.88
C ASP A 179 11.74 -2.51 -12.06
N ILE A 180 11.53 -2.03 -10.85
CA ILE A 180 12.44 -1.04 -10.31
C ILE A 180 13.13 -1.53 -9.01
N PHE A 181 12.43 -2.35 -8.20
CA PHE A 181 12.95 -2.96 -6.95
C PHE A 181 14.10 -3.98 -7.10
N SER A 182 14.55 -4.32 -8.31
CA SER A 182 15.68 -5.26 -8.53
C SER A 182 16.71 -4.80 -9.56
N LEU A 183 16.71 -3.52 -9.93
CA LEU A 183 17.68 -2.97 -10.88
C LEU A 183 19.11 -3.09 -10.33
N SER A 184 19.99 -3.67 -11.15
CA SER A 184 21.32 -4.13 -10.71
C SER A 184 22.46 -3.14 -10.97
N HIS A 185 22.22 -2.10 -11.78
CA HIS A 185 23.23 -1.13 -12.21
C HIS A 185 22.61 0.27 -12.38
N PRO A 186 23.23 1.34 -11.85
CA PRO A 186 22.96 2.71 -12.27
C PRO A 186 23.81 3.08 -13.52
N PRO A 187 23.26 3.80 -14.51
CA PRO A 187 24.05 4.31 -15.63
C PRO A 187 24.67 5.69 -15.33
N GLY A 188 25.98 5.85 -15.52
CA GLY A 188 26.59 7.18 -15.76
C GLY A 188 27.30 7.91 -14.60
N LYS A 189 28.58 7.55 -14.40
CA LYS A 189 29.72 8.37 -13.92
C LYS A 189 29.53 9.78 -13.29
N THR A 190 29.92 9.87 -12.01
CA THR A 190 30.91 10.81 -11.39
C THR A 190 30.76 12.34 -11.42
N LEU A 191 31.01 12.97 -10.27
CA LEU A 191 32.22 13.81 -10.09
C LEU A 191 32.65 13.92 -8.60
N ILE A 192 33.78 14.58 -8.35
CA ILE A 192 34.51 14.72 -7.08
C ILE A 192 34.70 16.23 -6.81
N GLU A 193 34.69 16.67 -5.53
CA GLU A 193 35.66 17.64 -4.93
C GLU A 193 35.20 18.15 -3.56
N ALA A 194 35.99 17.89 -2.51
CA ALA A 194 35.78 18.42 -1.14
C ALA A 194 37.03 18.35 -0.22
N VAL A 195 38.26 18.30 -0.78
CA VAL A 195 39.52 18.10 0.00
C VAL A 195 40.30 19.42 0.19
N SER A 196 39.87 20.49 -0.46
CA SER A 196 40.58 21.77 -0.61
C SER A 196 40.70 22.65 0.65
N TYR A 197 40.16 22.23 1.80
CA TYR A 197 40.06 23.06 3.01
C TYR A 197 40.69 22.46 4.30
N GLY A 198 41.58 21.46 4.17
CA GLY A 198 42.66 21.25 5.17
C GLY A 198 42.35 20.55 6.49
N TRP A 199 41.20 19.89 6.66
CA TRP A 199 40.86 19.15 7.89
C TRP A 199 41.44 17.72 7.90
N GLN A 200 41.84 17.23 9.09
CA GLN A 200 42.22 15.82 9.30
C GLN A 200 41.16 15.09 10.13
N VAL A 201 40.65 13.98 9.60
CA VAL A 201 39.65 13.08 10.21
C VAL A 201 40.04 11.64 9.83
N PRO A 202 39.91 10.62 10.71
CA PRO A 202 40.30 9.24 10.41
C PRO A 202 39.58 8.63 9.19
N SER A 203 40.24 7.65 8.57
CA SER A 203 39.94 7.13 7.23
C SER A 203 38.64 6.32 7.11
N VAL A 204 37.79 6.70 6.15
CA VAL A 204 36.64 5.91 5.67
C VAL A 204 37.06 4.89 4.58
N LYS A 205 38.29 4.95 4.06
CA LYS A 205 38.73 4.15 2.89
C LYS A 205 38.91 2.65 3.14
N ASP A 206 38.94 2.25 4.41
CA ASP A 206 39.36 0.90 4.83
C ASP A 206 38.16 -0.05 5.02
N ILE A 207 36.93 0.47 5.03
CA ILE A 207 35.70 -0.32 4.91
C ILE A 207 35.34 -0.44 3.42
N LYS A 208 35.56 -1.61 2.82
CA LYS A 208 35.27 -1.88 1.41
C LYS A 208 34.21 -2.97 1.27
N ILE A 209 33.05 -2.60 0.73
CA ILE A 209 31.98 -3.54 0.38
C ILE A 209 32.23 -4.12 -1.02
N SER A 210 32.26 -5.45 -1.16
CA SER A 210 32.41 -6.10 -2.47
C SER A 210 31.05 -6.21 -3.14
N TRP A 211 30.70 -5.22 -3.96
CA TRP A 211 29.43 -5.17 -4.71
C TRP A 211 29.15 -6.45 -5.54
N PRO A 212 30.13 -7.03 -6.28
CA PRO A 212 29.90 -8.30 -6.97
C PRO A 212 29.59 -9.45 -6.00
N THR A 213 30.34 -9.58 -4.90
CA THR A 213 30.12 -10.66 -3.91
C THR A 213 28.79 -10.51 -3.18
N LEU A 214 28.36 -9.29 -2.86
CA LEU A 214 27.08 -9.02 -2.20
C LEU A 214 25.91 -9.28 -3.14
N THR A 215 25.95 -8.73 -4.35
CA THR A 215 24.90 -8.98 -5.37
C THR A 215 24.87 -10.44 -5.79
N GLU A 216 26.00 -11.12 -5.89
CA GLU A 216 26.07 -12.57 -6.13
C GLU A 216 25.45 -13.37 -4.98
N ASN A 217 25.82 -13.11 -3.72
CA ASN A 217 25.25 -13.81 -2.57
C ASN A 217 23.73 -13.60 -2.47
N VAL A 218 23.26 -12.37 -2.69
CA VAL A 218 21.83 -12.04 -2.78
C VAL A 218 21.16 -12.80 -3.93
N GLN A 219 21.73 -12.80 -5.13
CA GLN A 219 21.17 -13.50 -6.29
C GLN A 219 21.23 -15.03 -6.15
N ASN A 220 22.26 -15.59 -5.53
CA ASN A 220 22.41 -17.02 -5.29
C ASN A 220 21.46 -17.49 -4.18
N HIS A 221 21.21 -16.67 -3.14
CA HIS A 221 20.14 -16.90 -2.18
C HIS A 221 18.75 -16.80 -2.83
N ILE A 222 18.52 -15.81 -3.71
CA ILE A 222 17.27 -15.71 -4.51
C ILE A 222 17.09 -16.95 -5.40
N LYS A 223 18.16 -17.48 -6.01
CA LYS A 223 18.12 -18.72 -6.81
C LYS A 223 17.80 -19.94 -5.94
N SER A 224 18.50 -20.13 -4.82
CA SER A 224 18.34 -21.31 -3.95
C SER A 224 17.00 -21.32 -3.22
N VAL A 225 16.55 -20.19 -2.66
CA VAL A 225 15.22 -20.08 -2.05
C VAL A 225 14.14 -20.32 -3.09
N ASN A 226 14.27 -19.84 -4.32
CA ASN A 226 13.32 -20.15 -5.41
C ASN A 226 13.44 -21.59 -5.97
N TRP A 227 14.46 -22.35 -5.59
CA TRP A 227 14.60 -23.78 -5.90
C TRP A 227 13.98 -24.64 -4.79
N VAL A 228 14.27 -24.36 -3.51
CA VAL A 228 13.59 -24.99 -2.35
C VAL A 228 12.08 -24.72 -2.42
N THR A 229 11.70 -23.48 -2.73
CA THR A 229 10.31 -23.09 -3.00
C THR A 229 9.66 -23.93 -4.12
N ARG A 230 10.39 -24.69 -4.94
CA ARG A 230 9.78 -25.59 -5.95
C ARG A 230 9.75 -27.07 -5.53
N VAL A 231 10.65 -27.48 -4.65
CA VAL A 231 10.77 -28.84 -4.11
C VAL A 231 9.56 -29.16 -3.24
N ASP A 232 9.33 -28.37 -2.18
CA ASP A 232 8.23 -28.47 -1.21
C ASP A 232 6.82 -28.54 -1.85
N LEU A 233 6.73 -28.20 -3.14
CA LEU A 233 5.50 -28.12 -3.90
C LEU A 233 5.18 -29.45 -4.54
N ARG A 234 6.12 -29.90 -5.39
CA ARG A 234 6.07 -31.20 -6.04
C ARG A 234 5.76 -32.30 -5.01
N ASP A 235 6.28 -32.13 -3.80
CA ASP A 235 6.17 -33.07 -2.69
C ASP A 235 4.80 -32.99 -1.95
N LYS A 236 4.06 -31.88 -2.03
CA LYS A 236 2.76 -31.66 -1.36
C LYS A 236 1.55 -31.77 -2.31
N LYS A 237 1.69 -31.27 -3.55
CA LYS A 237 0.79 -31.26 -4.74
C LYS A 237 -0.23 -30.08 -4.99
N ILE A 238 0.13 -28.79 -5.30
CA ILE A 238 -0.68 -27.79 -6.12
C ILE A 238 0.02 -27.14 -7.38
N GLU A 239 -0.58 -26.21 -8.13
CA GLU A 239 -0.40 -26.04 -9.61
C GLU A 239 -0.72 -24.61 -10.21
N TYR A 240 -0.12 -24.14 -11.34
CA TYR A 240 0.13 -22.69 -11.69
C TYR A 240 0.43 -22.19 -13.29
N ILE A 241 -0.18 -21.31 -14.29
CA ILE A 241 -0.84 -19.84 -14.68
C ILE A 241 -0.41 -18.38 -14.17
N ASN A 242 0.52 -17.73 -14.84
CA ASN A 242 0.17 -16.49 -15.54
C ASN A 242 0.51 -16.83 -16.98
N GLY A 243 -0.33 -17.69 -17.53
CA GLY A 243 -1.47 -17.15 -18.24
C GLY A 243 -2.42 -16.18 -17.57
N LEU A 244 -2.71 -15.08 -18.26
CA LEU A 244 -3.79 -14.18 -17.89
C LEU A 244 -5.11 -14.97 -17.88
N GLY A 245 -5.84 -14.93 -16.77
CA GLY A 245 -7.10 -15.65 -16.58
C GLY A 245 -8.30 -14.80 -17.01
N GLU A 246 -9.10 -15.30 -17.94
CA GLU A 246 -10.33 -14.67 -18.46
C GLU A 246 -11.49 -15.67 -18.38
N PHE A 247 -12.65 -15.34 -17.83
CA PHE A 247 -13.80 -16.25 -17.78
C PHE A 247 -14.26 -16.63 -19.21
N LYS A 248 -14.68 -17.88 -19.38
CA LYS A 248 -15.32 -18.44 -20.59
C LYS A 248 -16.80 -18.73 -20.35
N ASP A 249 -17.15 -19.16 -19.14
CA ASP A 249 -18.53 -19.31 -18.64
C ASP A 249 -18.52 -19.17 -17.09
N PRO A 250 -19.65 -19.26 -16.36
CA PRO A 250 -19.68 -19.09 -14.90
C PRO A 250 -18.83 -20.06 -14.07
N HIS A 251 -18.43 -21.21 -14.61
CA HIS A 251 -17.47 -22.09 -13.96
C HIS A 251 -16.12 -22.09 -14.66
N THR A 252 -16.10 -21.86 -15.98
CA THR A 252 -14.92 -22.02 -16.82
C THR A 252 -14.10 -20.73 -16.95
N ILE A 253 -12.79 -20.83 -16.80
CA ILE A 253 -11.83 -19.76 -17.14
C ILE A 253 -10.99 -20.24 -18.36
N ILE A 254 -10.39 -19.32 -19.09
CA ILE A 254 -9.35 -19.50 -20.11
C ILE A 254 -8.07 -18.82 -19.59
N ALA A 255 -6.92 -19.36 -19.95
CA ALA A 255 -5.63 -19.04 -19.35
C ALA A 255 -4.54 -18.82 -20.41
N THR A 256 -4.13 -17.56 -20.65
CA THR A 256 -3.26 -17.19 -21.79
C THR A 256 -1.80 -16.95 -21.40
N MET A 257 -0.96 -17.99 -21.45
CA MET A 257 0.45 -17.99 -20.98
C MET A 257 1.34 -16.91 -21.61
N LYS A 258 2.50 -16.61 -20.98
CA LYS A 258 3.53 -15.72 -21.56
C LYS A 258 4.03 -16.13 -22.97
N ASN A 259 3.95 -17.41 -23.35
CA ASN A 259 4.25 -17.89 -24.71
C ASN A 259 3.02 -17.95 -25.63
N GLY A 260 1.90 -17.33 -25.25
CA GLY A 260 0.66 -17.27 -26.02
C GLY A 260 -0.23 -18.51 -25.96
N SER A 261 0.22 -19.64 -25.42
CA SER A 261 -0.62 -20.84 -25.34
C SER A 261 -1.81 -20.63 -24.40
N LYS A 262 -3.02 -20.98 -24.84
CA LYS A 262 -4.23 -20.97 -24.01
C LYS A 262 -4.46 -22.33 -23.35
N LYS A 263 -5.11 -22.31 -22.17
CA LYS A 263 -5.58 -23.50 -21.44
C LYS A 263 -6.97 -23.23 -20.88
N GLU A 264 -7.80 -24.26 -20.72
CA GLU A 264 -9.14 -24.13 -20.16
C GLU A 264 -9.24 -24.72 -18.76
N LEU A 265 -10.07 -24.09 -17.95
CA LEU A 265 -10.04 -24.12 -16.50
C LEU A 265 -11.44 -24.26 -15.96
N THR A 266 -11.68 -24.91 -14.82
CA THR A 266 -13.00 -24.85 -14.17
C THR A 266 -12.84 -24.91 -12.65
N ALA A 267 -13.88 -24.56 -11.87
CA ALA A 267 -13.88 -24.79 -10.42
C ALA A 267 -15.29 -24.91 -9.83
N LYS A 268 -15.44 -25.73 -8.77
CA LYS A 268 -16.67 -25.76 -7.94
C LYS A 268 -16.94 -24.44 -7.23
N ASN A 269 -15.89 -23.76 -6.79
CA ASN A 269 -15.94 -22.43 -6.17
C ASN A 269 -14.76 -21.62 -6.73
N ILE A 270 -14.99 -20.34 -6.99
CA ILE A 270 -14.02 -19.38 -7.51
C ILE A 270 -14.01 -18.18 -6.57
N VAL A 271 -12.84 -17.63 -6.23
CA VAL A 271 -12.73 -16.31 -5.60
C VAL A 271 -11.95 -15.39 -6.53
N ILE A 272 -12.22 -14.09 -6.51
CA ILE A 272 -11.53 -13.06 -7.31
C ILE A 272 -10.85 -12.07 -6.34
N ALA A 273 -9.52 -12.01 -6.35
CA ALA A 273 -8.74 -11.02 -5.60
C ALA A 273 -7.60 -10.47 -6.47
N VAL A 274 -7.98 -9.86 -7.60
CA VAL A 274 -7.06 -9.24 -8.57
C VAL A 274 -6.54 -7.85 -8.15
N GLY A 275 -6.84 -7.40 -6.93
CA GLY A 275 -6.35 -6.16 -6.34
C GLY A 275 -6.62 -4.89 -7.15
N GLY A 276 -5.92 -3.82 -6.77
CA GLY A 276 -5.97 -2.50 -7.39
C GLY A 276 -4.72 -2.12 -8.20
N ARG A 277 -4.90 -1.20 -9.14
CA ARG A 277 -4.00 -0.87 -10.27
C ARG A 277 -3.87 0.66 -10.42
N PRO A 278 -2.68 1.30 -10.51
CA PRO A 278 -2.61 2.77 -10.63
C PRO A 278 -3.35 3.29 -11.86
N HIS A 279 -4.15 4.34 -11.68
CA HIS A 279 -4.78 5.04 -12.79
C HIS A 279 -3.84 6.15 -13.33
N TYR A 280 -3.63 6.13 -14.64
CA TYR A 280 -2.96 7.18 -15.41
C TYR A 280 -4.01 7.95 -16.23
N PRO A 281 -3.94 9.30 -16.27
CA PRO A 281 -4.86 10.09 -17.09
C PRO A 281 -4.53 9.95 -18.59
N ASN A 282 -5.57 10.01 -19.43
CA ASN A 282 -5.44 10.00 -20.88
C ASN A 282 -4.97 11.38 -21.41
N ILE A 283 -3.67 11.65 -21.31
CA ILE A 283 -3.01 12.87 -21.83
C ILE A 283 -1.66 12.51 -22.49
N PRO A 284 -1.13 13.31 -23.42
CA PRO A 284 0.15 13.05 -24.06
C PRO A 284 1.31 12.98 -23.05
N GLY A 285 2.23 12.02 -23.23
CA GLY A 285 3.42 11.84 -22.39
C GLY A 285 3.18 11.22 -21.01
N ALA A 286 1.94 11.14 -20.54
CA ALA A 286 1.64 10.58 -19.22
C ALA A 286 2.07 9.11 -19.08
N MET A 287 2.14 8.38 -20.18
CA MET A 287 2.46 6.95 -20.20
C MET A 287 3.71 6.61 -21.00
N GLU A 288 4.33 7.59 -21.68
CA GLU A 288 5.66 7.47 -22.29
C GLU A 288 6.79 7.96 -21.37
N TYR A 289 6.50 8.85 -20.41
CA TYR A 289 7.53 9.55 -19.64
C TYR A 289 7.33 9.55 -18.11
N CYS A 290 6.13 9.23 -17.62
CA CYS A 290 5.79 9.41 -16.21
C CYS A 290 5.64 8.09 -15.47
N ILE A 291 5.93 8.14 -14.18
CA ILE A 291 5.86 7.01 -13.27
C ILE A 291 4.58 7.07 -12.42
N SER A 292 4.36 6.05 -11.60
CA SER A 292 3.23 5.96 -10.67
C SER A 292 3.68 5.62 -9.25
N SER A 293 2.74 5.62 -8.30
CA SER A 293 3.01 5.23 -6.90
C SER A 293 3.69 3.89 -6.72
N ASP A 294 3.47 3.04 -7.71
CA ASP A 294 4.04 1.73 -7.82
C ASP A 294 5.58 1.88 -7.99
N ASP A 295 6.05 2.70 -8.93
CA ASP A 295 7.46 2.91 -9.29
C ASP A 295 8.35 3.53 -8.20
N ILE A 296 7.86 4.57 -7.52
CA ILE A 296 8.70 5.61 -6.89
C ILE A 296 9.75 5.06 -5.91
N PHE A 297 9.42 3.96 -5.23
CA PHE A 297 10.18 3.42 -4.10
C PHE A 297 11.52 2.75 -4.45
N SER A 298 11.89 2.63 -5.73
CA SER A 298 13.19 2.02 -6.10
C SER A 298 13.73 2.40 -7.47
N LEU A 299 13.47 3.63 -7.93
CA LEU A 299 14.20 4.25 -9.03
C LEU A 299 15.72 3.99 -8.91
N SER A 300 16.35 3.58 -10.01
CA SER A 300 17.80 3.32 -10.11
C SER A 300 18.68 4.56 -9.93
N HIS A 301 18.04 5.73 -9.86
CA HIS A 301 18.59 7.06 -9.68
C HIS A 301 17.70 7.82 -8.69
N PRO A 302 18.19 8.87 -8.02
CA PRO A 302 17.34 9.74 -7.21
C PRO A 302 16.20 10.37 -8.03
N PRO A 303 14.97 10.48 -7.50
CA PRO A 303 13.82 11.03 -8.22
C PRO A 303 13.96 12.53 -8.57
N GLY A 304 14.80 13.28 -7.86
CA GLY A 304 15.00 14.71 -8.10
C GLY A 304 13.75 15.54 -7.85
N LYS A 305 13.66 16.72 -8.47
CA LYS A 305 12.48 17.58 -8.40
C LYS A 305 11.28 16.85 -8.99
N THR A 306 10.26 16.57 -8.17
CA THR A 306 9.17 15.66 -8.50
C THR A 306 7.82 16.36 -8.54
N LEU A 307 7.07 16.18 -9.62
CA LEU A 307 5.64 16.53 -9.69
C LEU A 307 4.80 15.32 -9.30
N ILE A 308 3.90 15.47 -8.34
CA ILE A 308 2.95 14.45 -7.90
C ILE A 308 1.55 14.87 -8.33
N VAL A 309 0.89 14.06 -9.14
CA VAL A 309 -0.45 14.34 -9.65
C VAL A 309 -1.47 13.50 -8.89
N GLY A 310 -2.19 14.15 -7.97
CA GLY A 310 -3.23 13.54 -7.14
C GLY A 310 -2.89 13.58 -5.64
N ALA A 311 -3.84 14.06 -4.84
CA ALA A 311 -3.73 14.19 -3.37
C ALA A 311 -4.57 13.14 -2.61
N GLY A 312 -4.60 11.90 -3.10
CA GLY A 312 -4.95 10.75 -2.27
C GLY A 312 -3.81 10.43 -1.28
N TYR A 313 -4.05 9.54 -0.31
CA TYR A 313 -3.05 9.18 0.71
C TYR A 313 -1.69 8.84 0.11
N ILE A 314 -1.68 8.00 -0.92
CA ILE A 314 -0.50 7.63 -1.72
C ILE A 314 0.31 8.85 -2.18
N GLY A 315 -0.35 9.86 -2.76
CA GLY A 315 0.33 11.04 -3.31
C GLY A 315 0.92 11.94 -2.22
N LEU A 316 0.20 12.11 -1.10
CA LEU A 316 0.69 12.90 0.03
C LEU A 316 1.82 12.19 0.79
N GLU A 317 1.74 10.88 0.98
CA GLU A 317 2.83 10.07 1.54
C GLU A 317 4.10 10.19 0.68
N CYS A 318 3.97 10.08 -0.66
CA CYS A 318 5.10 10.22 -1.58
C CYS A 318 5.69 11.63 -1.57
N ALA A 319 4.87 12.68 -1.72
CA ALA A 319 5.34 14.06 -1.66
C ALA A 319 6.03 14.38 -0.32
N GLY A 320 5.48 13.84 0.78
CA GLY A 320 6.01 13.99 2.12
C GLY A 320 7.41 13.40 2.29
N PHE A 321 7.60 12.10 2.05
CA PHE A 321 8.92 11.50 2.22
C PHE A 321 9.94 12.04 1.22
N LEU A 322 9.55 12.33 -0.03
CA LEU A 322 10.46 12.92 -1.02
C LEU A 322 11.01 14.27 -0.54
N ASN A 323 10.14 15.15 -0.04
CA ASN A 323 10.52 16.47 0.44
C ASN A 323 11.40 16.39 1.70
N SER A 324 11.05 15.57 2.69
CA SER A 324 11.90 15.35 3.89
C SER A 324 13.22 14.63 3.57
N LEU A 325 13.34 13.94 2.43
CA LEU A 325 14.61 13.42 1.90
C LEU A 325 15.40 14.44 1.04
N GLY A 326 14.93 15.68 0.93
CA GLY A 326 15.58 16.78 0.21
C GLY A 326 15.27 16.86 -1.29
N TYR A 327 14.28 16.12 -1.79
CA TYR A 327 13.82 16.16 -3.18
C TYR A 327 12.59 17.09 -3.30
N PRO A 328 12.68 18.25 -3.98
CA PRO A 328 11.58 19.22 -4.01
C PRO A 328 10.32 18.63 -4.63
N ALA A 329 9.22 18.62 -3.87
CA ALA A 329 7.95 18.04 -4.25
C ALA A 329 6.89 19.12 -4.57
N THR A 330 6.13 18.91 -5.64
CA THR A 330 4.96 19.74 -6.00
C THR A 330 3.75 18.83 -6.22
N VAL A 331 2.58 19.15 -5.67
CA VAL A 331 1.38 18.29 -5.71
C VAL A 331 0.21 18.99 -6.43
N LEU A 332 -0.27 18.41 -7.53
CA LEU A 332 -1.51 18.88 -8.20
C LEU A 332 -2.76 18.36 -7.46
N ILE A 333 -3.59 19.28 -6.95
CA ILE A 333 -4.88 18.97 -6.31
C ILE A 333 -6.05 19.36 -7.22
N ARG A 334 -6.63 18.38 -7.93
CA ARG A 334 -7.83 18.58 -8.76
C ARG A 334 -9.05 19.15 -8.01
N SER A 335 -9.22 18.84 -6.71
CA SER A 335 -10.42 19.27 -5.96
C SER A 335 -10.19 19.47 -4.47
N VAL A 336 -9.95 18.38 -3.72
CA VAL A 336 -9.65 18.38 -2.28
C VAL A 336 -8.63 17.28 -1.95
N PRO A 337 -7.79 17.45 -0.91
CA PRO A 337 -6.92 16.39 -0.39
C PRO A 337 -7.73 15.31 0.34
N LEU A 338 -7.20 14.08 0.34
CA LEU A 338 -7.73 12.90 1.05
C LEU A 338 -9.26 12.76 0.93
N ARG A 339 -9.81 12.86 -0.29
CA ARG A 339 -11.25 12.67 -0.54
C ARG A 339 -11.75 11.35 0.06
N GLY A 340 -12.77 11.42 0.90
CA GLY A 340 -13.31 10.28 1.66
C GLY A 340 -12.79 10.16 3.10
N PHE A 341 -11.75 10.93 3.46
CA PHE A 341 -11.36 11.19 4.85
C PHE A 341 -11.90 12.55 5.29
N ASP A 342 -12.01 12.71 6.61
CA ASP A 342 -12.41 13.95 7.28
C ASP A 342 -11.66 15.19 6.76
N GLN A 343 -12.41 16.13 6.21
CA GLN A 343 -11.91 17.30 5.49
C GLN A 343 -11.41 18.42 6.41
N GLN A 344 -11.50 18.29 7.74
CA GLN A 344 -10.71 19.12 8.66
C GLN A 344 -9.29 18.55 8.79
N MET A 345 -9.18 17.26 9.10
CA MET A 345 -7.90 16.60 9.32
C MET A 345 -7.05 16.62 8.04
N ALA A 346 -7.68 16.40 6.88
CA ALA A 346 -7.00 16.44 5.58
C ALA A 346 -6.34 17.79 5.28
N ARG A 347 -6.91 18.91 5.77
CA ARG A 347 -6.32 20.25 5.62
C ARG A 347 -5.18 20.48 6.60
N MET A 348 -5.29 20.04 7.84
CA MET A 348 -4.18 20.09 8.81
C MET A 348 -2.94 19.35 8.28
N VAL A 349 -3.14 18.19 7.64
CA VAL A 349 -2.06 17.43 6.99
C VAL A 349 -1.43 18.18 5.81
N THR A 350 -2.21 18.79 4.90
CA THR A 350 -1.62 19.55 3.79
C THR A 350 -0.92 20.83 4.24
N ASN A 351 -1.50 21.57 5.21
CA ASN A 351 -0.89 22.78 5.75
C ASN A 351 0.47 22.50 6.40
N GLU A 352 0.60 21.38 7.14
CA GLU A 352 1.87 20.94 7.72
C GLU A 352 2.90 20.55 6.64
N MET A 353 2.46 20.00 5.50
CA MET A 353 3.32 19.71 4.36
C MET A 353 3.77 20.99 3.62
N GLU A 354 2.90 22.00 3.50
CA GLU A 354 3.24 23.34 2.99
C GLU A 354 4.27 24.04 3.88
N GLU A 355 4.06 24.01 5.20
CA GLU A 355 4.99 24.57 6.20
C GLU A 355 6.35 23.85 6.20
N ARG A 356 6.43 22.63 5.64
CA ARG A 356 7.66 21.87 5.37
C ARG A 356 8.24 22.07 3.97
N GLY A 357 7.61 22.87 3.12
CA GLY A 357 8.11 23.23 1.78
C GLY A 357 7.58 22.38 0.61
N VAL A 358 6.65 21.44 0.84
CA VAL A 358 5.92 20.80 -0.26
C VAL A 358 5.02 21.84 -0.92
N LYS A 359 5.14 22.03 -2.24
CA LYS A 359 4.28 22.95 -2.99
C LYS A 359 2.95 22.28 -3.34
N PHE A 360 1.86 23.03 -3.31
CA PHE A 360 0.55 22.55 -3.73
C PHE A 360 -0.08 23.47 -4.79
N GLU A 361 -0.61 22.83 -5.84
CA GLU A 361 -1.21 23.46 -7.01
C GLU A 361 -2.71 23.14 -7.01
N HIS A 362 -3.51 24.07 -6.48
CA HIS A 362 -4.93 23.86 -6.21
C HIS A 362 -5.80 24.06 -7.44
N LYS A 363 -6.85 23.24 -7.56
CA LYS A 363 -7.77 23.15 -8.72
C LYS A 363 -7.09 22.72 -10.02
N CYS A 364 -5.87 22.21 -9.95
CA CYS A 364 -5.07 21.91 -11.13
C CYS A 364 -5.33 20.50 -11.70
N VAL A 365 -5.41 20.40 -13.03
CA VAL A 365 -5.46 19.15 -13.79
C VAL A 365 -4.34 19.11 -14.83
N PRO A 366 -3.65 17.96 -15.02
CA PRO A 366 -2.55 17.86 -15.97
C PRO A 366 -3.06 17.91 -17.42
N LEU A 367 -2.26 18.47 -18.33
CA LEU A 367 -2.58 18.64 -19.76
C LEU A 367 -1.67 17.82 -20.68
N SER A 368 -0.35 17.84 -20.44
CA SER A 368 0.62 17.00 -21.14
C SER A 368 1.93 16.93 -20.37
N VAL A 369 2.78 15.96 -20.74
CA VAL A 369 4.19 15.91 -20.33
C VAL A 369 5.07 15.71 -21.57
N GLU A 370 6.18 16.42 -21.67
CA GLU A 370 7.13 16.36 -22.78
C GLU A 370 8.53 16.05 -22.24
N LYS A 371 9.21 15.06 -22.82
CA LYS A 371 10.61 14.77 -22.50
C LYS A 371 11.53 15.67 -23.31
N LEU A 372 12.32 16.48 -22.61
CA LEU A 372 13.28 17.40 -23.20
C LEU A 372 14.58 16.68 -23.63
N GLU A 373 15.38 17.31 -24.48
CA GLU A 373 16.71 16.82 -24.90
C GLU A 373 17.66 16.58 -23.71
N THR A 374 17.47 17.32 -22.62
CA THR A 374 18.19 17.14 -21.34
C THR A 374 17.77 15.90 -20.55
N GLY A 375 16.81 15.12 -21.05
CA GLY A 375 16.19 13.99 -20.37
C GLY A 375 15.11 14.36 -19.34
N ARG A 376 15.06 15.64 -18.93
CA ARG A 376 14.09 16.17 -17.95
C ARG A 376 12.67 16.25 -18.53
N LEU A 377 11.67 16.30 -17.66
CA LEU A 377 10.25 16.27 -18.00
C LEU A 377 9.61 17.64 -17.85
N LYS A 378 9.12 18.22 -18.95
CA LYS A 378 8.31 19.44 -18.95
C LYS A 378 6.85 19.06 -18.79
N ALA A 379 6.23 19.38 -17.66
CA ALA A 379 4.82 19.10 -17.40
C ALA A 379 3.98 20.38 -17.55
N ARG A 380 2.75 20.24 -18.07
CA ARG A 380 1.77 21.34 -18.14
C ARG A 380 0.47 20.99 -17.42
N TRP A 381 -0.17 21.98 -16.83
CA TRP A 381 -1.45 21.84 -16.16
C TRP A 381 -2.35 23.07 -16.34
N LEU A 382 -3.67 22.86 -16.19
CA LEU A 382 -4.71 23.89 -16.19
C LEU A 382 -5.22 24.07 -14.75
N ASN A 383 -5.22 25.29 -14.22
CA ASN A 383 -6.04 25.62 -13.06
C ASN A 383 -7.50 25.78 -13.50
N THR A 384 -8.37 24.90 -13.03
CA THR A 384 -9.78 24.85 -13.45
C THR A 384 -10.67 25.95 -12.86
N GLU A 385 -10.19 26.71 -11.89
CA GLU A 385 -10.90 27.86 -11.32
C GLU A 385 -10.48 29.17 -11.99
N LEU A 386 -9.18 29.36 -12.25
CA LEU A 386 -8.64 30.54 -12.94
C LEU A 386 -8.71 30.44 -14.48
N GLN A 387 -8.86 29.22 -15.03
CA GLN A 387 -8.71 28.91 -16.47
C GLN A 387 -7.31 29.20 -17.05
N GLU A 388 -6.31 29.42 -16.19
CA GLU A 388 -4.91 29.65 -16.56
C GLU A 388 -4.13 28.35 -16.73
N GLN A 389 -3.22 28.31 -17.71
CA GLN A 389 -2.29 27.20 -17.92
C GLN A 389 -0.90 27.53 -17.38
N TYR A 390 -0.26 26.55 -16.76
CA TYR A 390 1.09 26.66 -16.20
C TYR A 390 1.97 25.51 -16.70
N GLU A 391 3.28 25.73 -16.70
CA GLU A 391 4.28 24.74 -17.08
C GLU A 391 5.56 24.86 -16.24
N ASP A 392 6.18 23.73 -15.91
CA ASP A 392 7.45 23.67 -15.17
C ASP A 392 8.21 22.38 -15.52
N ILE A 393 9.53 22.37 -15.27
CA ILE A 393 10.44 21.29 -15.62
C ILE A 393 10.87 20.53 -14.35
N PHE A 394 10.55 19.24 -14.36
CA PHE A 394 10.79 18.25 -13.31
C PHE A 394 11.80 17.20 -13.76
N ASP A 395 12.35 16.46 -12.80
CA ASP A 395 13.15 15.27 -13.06
C ASP A 395 12.26 14.03 -13.13
N THR A 396 11.20 14.01 -12.30
CA THR A 396 10.20 12.92 -12.22
C THR A 396 8.78 13.49 -12.23
N VAL A 397 7.85 12.80 -12.88
CA VAL A 397 6.39 13.05 -12.77
C VAL A 397 5.70 11.76 -12.32
N LEU A 398 4.91 11.85 -11.25
CA LEU A 398 4.33 10.75 -10.48
C LEU A 398 2.80 10.81 -10.48
N PHE A 399 2.13 9.87 -11.13
CA PHE A 399 0.67 9.75 -11.08
C PHE A 399 0.20 8.94 -9.86
N ALA A 400 -0.57 9.61 -9.00
CA ALA A 400 -1.24 9.06 -7.83
C ALA A 400 -2.76 9.33 -7.88
N THR A 401 -3.36 9.24 -9.09
CA THR A 401 -4.73 9.74 -9.36
C THR A 401 -5.86 8.82 -8.89
N GLY A 402 -5.52 7.68 -8.28
CA GLY A 402 -6.44 6.64 -7.81
C GLY A 402 -5.99 5.25 -8.26
N ARG A 403 -6.77 4.22 -7.91
CA ARG A 403 -6.60 2.85 -8.41
C ARG A 403 -7.89 2.32 -9.03
N TYR A 404 -7.76 1.46 -10.02
CA TYR A 404 -8.87 0.73 -10.66
C TYR A 404 -8.71 -0.79 -10.45
N ALA A 405 -9.78 -1.57 -10.60
CA ALA A 405 -9.74 -3.02 -10.40
C ALA A 405 -9.39 -3.78 -11.69
N LEU A 406 -8.68 -4.90 -11.55
CA LEU A 406 -8.14 -5.66 -12.69
C LEU A 406 -9.16 -6.56 -13.44
N THR A 407 -10.43 -6.19 -13.47
CA THR A 407 -11.52 -7.05 -13.94
C THR A 407 -11.75 -7.04 -15.46
N LYS A 408 -11.34 -5.99 -16.19
CA LYS A 408 -11.47 -5.94 -17.65
C LYS A 408 -10.75 -7.11 -18.36
N GLN A 409 -9.67 -7.60 -17.77
CA GLN A 409 -8.92 -8.75 -18.27
C GLN A 409 -9.54 -10.09 -17.87
N LEU A 410 -10.55 -10.09 -17.00
CA LEU A 410 -11.24 -11.29 -16.53
C LEU A 410 -12.45 -11.68 -17.39
N ASN A 411 -12.89 -10.90 -18.39
CA ASN A 411 -14.09 -11.21 -19.19
C ASN A 411 -15.33 -11.57 -18.33
N LEU A 412 -15.61 -10.78 -17.30
CA LEU A 412 -16.63 -11.11 -16.27
C LEU A 412 -18.05 -11.32 -16.82
N ASP A 413 -18.37 -10.74 -17.99
CA ASP A 413 -19.65 -10.94 -18.66
C ASP A 413 -19.92 -12.42 -18.98
N ALA A 414 -18.87 -13.17 -19.39
CA ALA A 414 -18.97 -14.61 -19.61
C ALA A 414 -19.19 -15.39 -18.30
N ALA A 415 -18.69 -14.87 -17.17
CA ALA A 415 -18.97 -15.41 -15.85
C ALA A 415 -20.42 -15.16 -15.38
N GLY A 416 -21.12 -14.21 -16.01
CA GLY A 416 -22.32 -13.58 -15.47
C GLY A 416 -22.07 -12.68 -14.25
N VAL A 417 -20.81 -12.29 -13.96
CA VAL A 417 -20.45 -11.51 -12.77
C VAL A 417 -20.51 -10.01 -13.07
N THR A 418 -21.33 -9.27 -12.34
CA THR A 418 -21.49 -7.83 -12.55
C THR A 418 -20.37 -7.02 -11.88
N CYS A 419 -19.83 -6.04 -12.62
CA CYS A 419 -18.89 -5.05 -12.10
C CYS A 419 -19.30 -3.62 -12.55
N LEU A 420 -18.69 -2.59 -11.95
CA LEU A 420 -18.87 -1.20 -12.41
C LEU A 420 -18.10 -0.94 -13.71
N SER A 421 -18.76 -0.28 -14.66
CA SER A 421 -18.13 0.24 -15.89
C SER A 421 -17.04 1.29 -15.62
N GLU A 422 -17.18 2.11 -14.58
CA GLU A 422 -16.25 3.23 -14.31
C GLU A 422 -14.87 2.81 -13.77
N ASN A 423 -14.82 1.77 -12.95
CA ASN A 423 -13.61 1.39 -12.20
C ASN A 423 -13.35 -0.12 -12.12
N GLY A 424 -14.23 -0.95 -12.70
CA GLY A 424 -14.13 -2.40 -12.74
C GLY A 424 -14.45 -3.13 -11.42
N LYS A 425 -14.79 -2.45 -10.33
CA LYS A 425 -15.00 -3.10 -9.02
C LYS A 425 -16.26 -3.98 -9.00
N ILE A 426 -16.23 -5.03 -8.19
CA ILE A 426 -17.29 -6.04 -8.05
C ILE A 426 -18.15 -5.74 -6.81
N LYS A 427 -19.47 -5.80 -6.97
CA LYS A 427 -20.43 -5.70 -5.86
C LYS A 427 -20.58 -7.06 -5.17
N ALA A 428 -19.91 -7.23 -4.05
CA ALA A 428 -19.98 -8.44 -3.22
C ALA A 428 -19.92 -8.07 -1.72
N ALA A 429 -21.10 -7.89 -1.10
CA ALA A 429 -21.21 -7.35 0.25
C ALA A 429 -20.70 -8.31 1.34
N THR A 430 -20.87 -9.62 1.13
CA THR A 430 -20.47 -10.72 2.03
C THR A 430 -19.32 -11.55 1.45
N GLU A 431 -18.50 -10.90 0.62
CA GLU A 431 -17.49 -11.49 -0.26
C GLU A 431 -18.07 -12.41 -1.36
N GLN A 432 -19.37 -12.73 -1.35
CA GLN A 432 -20.07 -13.46 -2.42
C GLN A 432 -20.56 -12.48 -3.51
N THR A 433 -20.34 -12.83 -4.79
CA THR A 433 -20.82 -12.02 -5.93
C THR A 433 -22.30 -12.32 -6.24
N ASN A 434 -22.84 -11.72 -7.31
CA ASN A 434 -24.16 -12.06 -7.83
C ASN A 434 -24.25 -13.50 -8.41
N VAL A 435 -23.12 -14.21 -8.54
CA VAL A 435 -23.05 -15.63 -8.93
C VAL A 435 -22.67 -16.46 -7.71
N PRO A 436 -23.52 -17.37 -7.19
CA PRO A 436 -23.38 -17.91 -5.82
C PRO A 436 -22.07 -18.64 -5.48
N HIS A 437 -21.42 -19.28 -6.45
CA HIS A 437 -20.14 -19.98 -6.26
C HIS A 437 -18.91 -19.13 -6.63
N ILE A 438 -19.12 -17.88 -7.06
CA ILE A 438 -18.07 -16.91 -7.32
C ILE A 438 -18.06 -15.85 -6.21
N TYR A 439 -16.88 -15.62 -5.64
CA TYR A 439 -16.62 -14.69 -4.55
C TYR A 439 -15.59 -13.64 -4.99
N ALA A 440 -15.43 -12.56 -4.22
CA ALA A 440 -14.39 -11.56 -4.41
C ALA A 440 -13.86 -11.02 -3.07
N VAL A 441 -12.54 -10.75 -2.96
CA VAL A 441 -11.92 -10.22 -1.73
C VAL A 441 -10.85 -9.16 -2.01
N GLY A 442 -10.60 -8.24 -1.07
CA GLY A 442 -9.63 -7.15 -1.22
C GLY A 442 -10.05 -6.09 -2.24
N ASP A 443 -9.09 -5.35 -2.79
CA ASP A 443 -9.30 -4.08 -3.51
C ASP A 443 -10.17 -4.15 -4.78
N VAL A 444 -10.45 -5.35 -5.29
CA VAL A 444 -11.44 -5.55 -6.38
C VAL A 444 -12.87 -5.28 -5.93
N LEU A 445 -13.14 -5.26 -4.62
CA LEU A 445 -14.46 -4.98 -4.06
C LEU A 445 -14.83 -3.50 -4.16
N GLU A 446 -16.11 -3.26 -4.43
CA GLU A 446 -16.72 -1.94 -4.35
C GLU A 446 -17.11 -1.58 -2.90
N GLY A 447 -16.94 -0.32 -2.52
CA GLY A 447 -17.35 0.19 -1.20
C GLY A 447 -16.63 -0.41 0.00
N ARG A 448 -15.55 -1.18 -0.21
CA ARG A 448 -14.72 -1.76 0.86
C ARG A 448 -13.33 -1.09 0.93
N PRO A 449 -12.72 -0.96 2.13
CA PRO A 449 -11.40 -0.35 2.25
C PRO A 449 -10.30 -1.15 1.53
N GLU A 450 -9.50 -0.48 0.72
CA GLU A 450 -8.34 -1.04 -0.02
C GLU A 450 -7.13 -1.21 0.93
N LEU A 451 -7.33 -2.01 1.98
CA LEU A 451 -6.38 -2.16 3.08
C LEU A 451 -5.93 -3.61 3.23
N THR A 452 -4.62 -3.80 3.40
CA THR A 452 -4.01 -5.13 3.55
C THR A 452 -4.58 -5.95 4.72
N PRO A 453 -4.79 -5.41 5.94
CA PRO A 453 -5.45 -6.14 7.02
C PRO A 453 -6.88 -6.57 6.69
N VAL A 454 -7.63 -5.77 5.91
CA VAL A 454 -9.00 -6.08 5.47
C VAL A 454 -9.00 -7.23 4.46
N ALA A 455 -8.14 -7.15 3.43
CA ALA A 455 -7.97 -8.24 2.46
C ALA A 455 -7.53 -9.55 3.12
N ILE A 456 -6.60 -9.46 4.08
CA ILE A 456 -6.16 -10.57 4.95
C ILE A 456 -7.37 -11.17 5.68
N HIS A 457 -8.10 -10.36 6.46
CA HIS A 457 -9.13 -10.88 7.35
C HIS A 457 -10.34 -11.44 6.59
N ALA A 458 -10.80 -10.75 5.54
CA ALA A 458 -11.86 -11.23 4.65
C ALA A 458 -11.49 -12.60 4.02
N GLY A 459 -10.26 -12.75 3.52
CA GLY A 459 -9.77 -14.03 2.99
C GLY A 459 -9.80 -15.18 4.00
N ARG A 460 -9.41 -14.92 5.26
CA ARG A 460 -9.51 -15.91 6.36
C ARG A 460 -10.95 -16.31 6.67
N LEU A 461 -11.82 -15.32 6.81
CA LEU A 461 -13.23 -15.55 7.16
C LEU A 461 -13.95 -16.28 6.03
N LEU A 462 -13.72 -15.89 4.77
CA LEU A 462 -14.27 -16.60 3.61
C LEU A 462 -13.84 -18.07 3.58
N ALA A 463 -12.55 -18.38 3.83
CA ALA A 463 -12.09 -19.77 3.96
C ALA A 463 -12.82 -20.56 5.06
N ARG A 464 -13.03 -19.94 6.24
CA ARG A 464 -13.81 -20.55 7.34
C ARG A 464 -15.26 -20.84 6.94
N ARG A 465 -15.92 -19.93 6.22
CA ARG A 465 -17.29 -20.13 5.71
C ARG A 465 -17.34 -21.26 4.68
N MET A 466 -16.44 -21.24 3.69
CA MET A 466 -16.41 -22.20 2.57
C MET A 466 -16.03 -23.64 2.97
N LEU A 467 -15.14 -23.81 3.95
CA LEU A 467 -14.52 -25.11 4.24
C LEU A 467 -14.95 -25.73 5.58
N ALA A 468 -15.28 -24.90 6.57
CA ALA A 468 -15.63 -25.35 7.92
C ALA A 468 -17.07 -24.95 8.34
N GLY A 469 -17.88 -24.42 7.42
CA GLY A 469 -19.28 -24.07 7.67
C GLY A 469 -19.47 -22.93 8.69
N ALA A 470 -18.45 -22.10 8.92
CA ALA A 470 -18.54 -21.00 9.88
C ALA A 470 -19.54 -19.93 9.42
N ALA A 471 -20.20 -19.26 10.38
CA ALA A 471 -21.16 -18.18 10.10
C ALA A 471 -20.53 -16.76 10.06
N GLN A 472 -19.24 -16.61 10.36
CA GLN A 472 -18.63 -15.29 10.54
C GLN A 472 -18.33 -14.57 9.21
N HIS A 473 -18.96 -13.42 9.01
CA HIS A 473 -18.67 -12.49 7.92
C HIS A 473 -17.61 -11.45 8.30
N MET A 474 -16.98 -10.83 7.30
CA MET A 474 -16.08 -9.72 7.51
C MET A 474 -16.86 -8.47 7.94
N ASP A 475 -16.46 -7.89 9.06
CA ASP A 475 -16.97 -6.61 9.55
C ASP A 475 -16.11 -5.47 9.00
N TYR A 476 -16.65 -4.78 7.99
CA TYR A 476 -16.00 -3.70 7.25
C TYR A 476 -16.21 -2.30 7.84
N ASP A 477 -17.08 -2.15 8.85
CA ASP A 477 -17.33 -0.85 9.48
C ASP A 477 -16.20 -0.54 10.47
N ASN A 478 -15.96 0.75 10.76
CA ASN A 478 -14.98 1.18 11.78
C ASN A 478 -13.58 0.52 11.64
N VAL A 479 -13.11 0.34 10.40
CA VAL A 479 -11.73 -0.11 10.13
C VAL A 479 -10.79 1.07 10.32
N ALA A 480 -9.81 0.92 11.22
CA ALA A 480 -8.79 1.94 11.44
C ALA A 480 -7.84 2.08 10.24
N THR A 481 -7.46 3.32 9.97
CA THR A 481 -6.60 3.71 8.84
C THR A 481 -5.55 4.71 9.32
N THR A 482 -4.37 4.71 8.69
CA THR A 482 -3.33 5.72 8.93
C THR A 482 -2.72 6.15 7.61
N VAL A 483 -2.62 7.46 7.41
CA VAL A 483 -1.87 8.12 6.33
C VAL A 483 -0.52 8.53 6.89
N PHE A 484 0.56 8.00 6.31
CA PHE A 484 1.94 8.16 6.77
C PHE A 484 2.62 9.36 6.11
N THR A 485 2.03 10.54 6.32
CA THR A 485 2.61 11.85 5.99
C THR A 485 3.63 12.29 7.05
N PRO A 486 4.47 13.33 6.80
CA PRO A 486 5.55 13.73 7.73
C PRO A 486 5.08 14.12 9.14
N LEU A 487 3.83 14.56 9.24
CA LEU A 487 3.01 14.40 10.44
C LEU A 487 1.90 13.41 10.07
N GLU A 488 1.77 12.31 10.81
CA GLU A 488 0.89 11.20 10.45
C GLU A 488 -0.56 11.53 10.79
N TYR A 489 -1.51 10.92 10.08
CA TYR A 489 -2.94 11.04 10.36
C TYR A 489 -3.57 9.66 10.55
N GLY A 490 -3.98 9.37 11.78
CA GLY A 490 -4.74 8.17 12.15
C GLY A 490 -6.23 8.48 12.32
N CYS A 491 -7.09 7.60 11.82
CA CYS A 491 -8.53 7.69 12.06
C CYS A 491 -9.20 6.31 12.16
N VAL A 492 -10.34 6.26 12.87
CA VAL A 492 -11.24 5.11 12.90
C VAL A 492 -12.68 5.59 13.09
N GLY A 493 -13.62 4.98 12.37
CA GLY A 493 -15.04 5.36 12.40
C GLY A 493 -15.40 6.42 11.36
N LEU A 494 -16.44 7.21 11.64
CA LEU A 494 -16.98 8.22 10.73
C LEU A 494 -16.23 9.56 10.85
N SER A 495 -16.01 10.22 9.71
CA SER A 495 -15.66 11.65 9.69
C SER A 495 -16.80 12.52 10.23
N GLU A 496 -16.48 13.73 10.63
CA GLU A 496 -17.46 14.68 11.19
C GLU A 496 -18.56 15.06 10.18
N GLU A 497 -18.19 15.24 8.91
CA GLU A 497 -19.15 15.48 7.83
C GLU A 497 -20.06 14.27 7.56
N THR A 498 -19.52 13.05 7.50
CA THR A 498 -20.33 11.85 7.25
C THR A 498 -21.17 11.43 8.47
N ALA A 499 -20.74 11.74 9.69
CA ALA A 499 -21.60 11.66 10.85
C ALA A 499 -22.74 12.68 10.74
N THR A 500 -22.44 13.93 10.38
CA THR A 500 -23.43 15.01 10.22
C THR A 500 -24.47 14.70 9.16
N GLU A 501 -24.06 14.14 8.02
CA GLU A 501 -24.94 13.66 6.94
C GLU A 501 -25.87 12.52 7.39
N ARG A 502 -25.42 11.64 8.28
CA ARG A 502 -26.18 10.45 8.74
C ARG A 502 -27.09 10.71 9.93
N PHE A 503 -26.70 11.58 10.85
CA PHE A 503 -27.38 11.77 12.14
C PHE A 503 -27.93 13.19 12.36
N GLY A 504 -27.50 14.17 11.56
CA GLY A 504 -27.84 15.59 11.73
C GLY A 504 -26.97 16.27 12.79
N ALA A 505 -26.56 17.52 12.51
CA ALA A 505 -25.59 18.26 13.32
C ALA A 505 -26.03 18.45 14.80
N ASP A 506 -27.34 18.53 15.07
CA ASP A 506 -27.84 18.74 16.43
C ASP A 506 -27.87 17.49 17.31
N ASN A 507 -27.76 16.31 16.71
CA ASN A 507 -27.70 15.02 17.42
C ASN A 507 -26.27 14.56 17.70
N LEU A 508 -25.27 15.37 17.33
CA LEU A 508 -23.84 15.08 17.48
C LEU A 508 -23.17 16.04 18.46
N GLU A 509 -22.10 15.58 19.09
CA GLU A 509 -21.19 16.42 19.86
C GLU A 509 -19.76 16.06 19.47
N VAL A 510 -18.94 17.08 19.18
CA VAL A 510 -17.57 16.89 18.67
C VAL A 510 -16.60 17.46 19.69
N TYR A 511 -15.91 16.57 20.40
CA TYR A 511 -14.87 16.89 21.37
C TYR A 511 -13.53 17.02 20.64
N HIS A 512 -12.72 18.03 20.96
CA HIS A 512 -11.46 18.27 20.27
C HIS A 512 -10.43 19.04 21.10
N ALA A 513 -9.15 18.87 20.74
CA ALA A 513 -8.04 19.60 21.31
C ALA A 513 -6.88 19.73 20.30
N TYR A 514 -6.12 20.82 20.39
CA TYR A 514 -4.72 20.82 19.98
C TYR A 514 -3.86 20.34 21.15
N TYR A 515 -2.70 19.77 20.86
CA TYR A 515 -1.79 19.24 21.87
C TYR A 515 -0.33 19.41 21.45
N LYS A 516 0.59 19.05 22.35
CA LYS A 516 2.03 19.24 22.15
C LYS A 516 2.77 17.93 22.50
N PRO A 517 3.35 17.20 21.53
CA PRO A 517 4.23 16.08 21.83
C PRO A 517 5.41 16.52 22.70
N THR A 518 5.72 15.77 23.75
CA THR A 518 6.81 16.12 24.70
C THR A 518 8.17 16.12 24.01
N GLU A 519 8.33 15.23 23.03
CA GLU A 519 9.45 15.09 22.12
C GLU A 519 9.70 16.35 21.28
N PHE A 520 8.67 17.19 21.06
CA PHE A 520 8.79 18.40 20.24
C PHE A 520 9.24 19.61 21.06
N PHE A 521 9.25 19.54 22.40
CA PHE A 521 9.52 20.69 23.28
C PHE A 521 10.97 21.19 23.14
N ILE A 522 11.95 20.31 23.26
CA ILE A 522 13.38 20.67 23.17
C ILE A 522 13.79 21.10 21.75
N PRO A 523 13.41 20.41 20.66
CA PRO A 523 13.72 20.89 19.31
C PRO A 523 12.87 22.08 18.85
N GLN A 524 11.90 22.55 19.65
CA GLN A 524 10.96 23.62 19.29
C GLN A 524 10.23 23.35 17.95
N ARG A 525 9.90 22.07 17.70
CA ARG A 525 9.21 21.63 16.48
C ARG A 525 7.79 22.18 16.43
N ASN A 526 7.34 22.51 15.22
CA ASN A 526 6.00 23.04 14.99
C ASN A 526 4.92 22.06 15.51
N ILE A 527 4.00 22.61 16.29
CA ILE A 527 2.88 21.90 16.94
C ILE A 527 1.51 22.35 16.41
N LYS A 528 1.47 23.35 15.53
CA LYS A 528 0.25 24.02 15.04
C LYS A 528 -0.80 23.05 14.45
N ASN A 529 -0.33 21.94 13.87
CA ASN A 529 -1.18 20.93 13.23
C ASN A 529 -1.33 19.64 14.07
N CYS A 530 -0.74 19.56 15.28
CA CYS A 530 -0.96 18.47 16.23
C CYS A 530 -2.34 18.61 16.89
N TYR A 531 -3.31 17.84 16.38
CA TYR A 531 -4.72 17.98 16.73
C TYR A 531 -5.44 16.62 16.78
N LEU A 532 -6.40 16.49 17.67
CA LEU A 532 -7.27 15.31 17.77
C LEU A 532 -8.74 15.69 17.99
N LYS A 533 -9.64 14.79 17.61
CA LYS A 533 -11.08 14.89 17.90
C LYS A 533 -11.78 13.56 18.06
N ALA A 534 -12.85 13.57 18.85
CA ALA A 534 -13.86 12.53 18.96
C ALA A 534 -15.21 13.06 18.46
N VAL A 535 -15.80 12.36 17.50
CA VAL A 535 -17.16 12.60 17.00
C VAL A 535 -18.09 11.62 17.70
N ALA A 536 -19.06 12.10 18.45
CA ALA A 536 -19.96 11.25 19.25
C ALA A 536 -21.43 11.63 19.05
N MET A 537 -22.33 10.72 19.40
CA MET A 537 -23.73 11.06 19.66
C MET A 537 -23.81 12.07 20.81
N ARG A 538 -24.73 13.03 20.72
CA ARG A 538 -24.91 14.07 21.74
C ARG A 538 -25.68 13.59 22.96
N GLU A 539 -26.71 12.78 22.75
CA GLU A 539 -27.51 12.20 23.83
C GLU A 539 -26.76 11.07 24.56
N ALA A 540 -27.13 10.83 25.82
CA ALA A 540 -26.57 9.74 26.62
C ALA A 540 -26.84 8.37 25.94
N PRO A 541 -25.86 7.45 25.92
CA PRO A 541 -24.60 7.47 26.67
C PRO A 541 -23.42 8.11 25.90
N GLN A 542 -23.67 8.97 24.92
CA GLN A 542 -22.62 9.62 24.09
C GLN A 542 -21.66 8.62 23.42
N LYS A 543 -22.23 7.65 22.70
CA LYS A 543 -21.46 6.67 21.91
C LYS A 543 -20.57 7.37 20.89
N ILE A 544 -19.29 7.01 20.86
CA ILE A 544 -18.32 7.53 19.91
C ILE A 544 -18.54 6.89 18.54
N LEU A 545 -18.62 7.74 17.51
CA LEU A 545 -18.84 7.38 16.11
C LEU A 545 -17.55 7.44 15.28
N GLY A 546 -16.60 8.29 15.69
CA GLY A 546 -15.31 8.45 15.03
C GLY A 546 -14.24 9.08 15.92
N LEU A 547 -13.00 8.68 15.72
CA LEU A 547 -11.81 9.21 16.39
C LEU A 547 -10.76 9.56 15.33
N HIS A 548 -10.17 10.75 15.46
CA HIS A 548 -9.20 11.30 14.51
C HIS A 548 -8.03 11.92 15.26
N PHE A 549 -6.81 11.69 14.77
CA PHE A 549 -5.58 12.11 15.41
C PHE A 549 -4.52 12.45 14.35
N VAL A 550 -4.01 13.68 14.36
CA VAL A 550 -2.87 14.12 13.55
C VAL A 550 -1.68 14.34 14.49
N GLY A 551 -0.54 13.70 14.21
CA GLY A 551 0.55 13.62 15.17
C GLY A 551 1.72 12.71 14.78
N PRO A 552 2.74 12.60 15.65
CA PRO A 552 3.69 11.49 15.59
C PRO A 552 2.99 10.15 15.95
N VAL A 553 3.49 9.04 15.40
CA VAL A 553 3.05 7.65 15.70
C VAL A 553 1.54 7.41 15.67
N ALA A 554 0.81 8.13 14.81
CA ALA A 554 -0.65 8.15 14.78
C ALA A 554 -1.29 6.77 14.54
N GLY A 555 -0.59 5.89 13.82
CA GLY A 555 -1.04 4.51 13.61
C GLY A 555 -0.97 3.64 14.87
N GLU A 556 0.04 3.86 15.71
CA GLU A 556 0.20 3.12 16.96
C GLU A 556 -0.82 3.61 18.01
N VAL A 557 -1.10 4.92 18.04
CA VAL A 557 -2.16 5.53 18.87
C VAL A 557 -3.55 5.00 18.50
N ILE A 558 -3.95 5.12 17.23
CA ILE A 558 -5.33 4.86 16.81
C ILE A 558 -5.72 3.36 16.89
N GLN A 559 -4.74 2.45 16.84
CA GLN A 559 -4.97 1.01 16.82
C GLN A 559 -5.62 0.48 18.12
N GLY A 560 -5.31 1.07 19.28
CA GLY A 560 -5.97 0.72 20.55
C GLY A 560 -7.43 1.18 20.57
N PHE A 561 -7.67 2.45 20.24
CA PHE A 561 -9.01 3.03 20.18
C PHE A 561 -9.93 2.37 19.14
N ALA A 562 -9.38 1.78 18.09
CA ALA A 562 -10.15 0.99 17.12
C ALA A 562 -10.87 -0.21 17.76
N ALA A 563 -10.20 -0.91 18.68
CA ALA A 563 -10.83 -1.99 19.44
C ALA A 563 -11.93 -1.44 20.37
N ALA A 564 -11.69 -0.27 20.99
CA ALA A 564 -12.68 0.39 21.84
C ALA A 564 -13.95 0.80 21.06
N ILE A 565 -13.83 1.31 19.82
CA ILE A 565 -15.00 1.58 18.96
C ILE A 565 -15.75 0.28 18.59
N LYS A 566 -15.05 -0.83 18.35
CA LYS A 566 -15.71 -2.14 18.15
C LYS A 566 -16.44 -2.62 19.41
N CYS A 567 -15.95 -2.29 20.60
CA CYS A 567 -16.65 -2.50 21.88
C CYS A 567 -17.76 -1.46 22.17
N GLY A 568 -17.93 -0.44 21.32
CA GLY A 568 -18.99 0.57 21.45
C GLY A 568 -18.69 1.71 22.43
N ILE A 569 -17.41 2.06 22.62
CA ILE A 569 -16.95 3.08 23.58
C ILE A 569 -17.75 4.39 23.57
N THR A 570 -17.97 4.93 24.76
CA THR A 570 -18.63 6.22 25.02
C THR A 570 -17.65 7.31 25.42
N MET A 571 -18.06 8.57 25.28
CA MET A 571 -17.29 9.70 25.84
C MET A 571 -17.07 9.58 27.35
N GLU A 572 -18.08 9.11 28.09
CA GLU A 572 -17.97 8.83 29.53
C GLU A 572 -16.87 7.80 29.83
N GLN A 573 -16.80 6.70 29.09
CA GLN A 573 -15.75 5.69 29.25
C GLN A 573 -14.37 6.23 28.86
N LEU A 574 -14.29 7.04 27.81
CA LEU A 574 -13.04 7.64 27.35
C LEU A 574 -12.48 8.65 28.37
N MET A 575 -13.32 9.54 28.91
CA MET A 575 -12.92 10.55 29.89
C MET A 575 -12.62 9.96 31.28
N ASN A 576 -13.24 8.83 31.64
CA ASN A 576 -12.91 8.08 32.87
C ASN A 576 -11.72 7.12 32.71
N THR A 577 -11.12 7.01 31.52
CA THR A 577 -9.88 6.23 31.31
C THR A 577 -8.68 7.05 31.77
N VAL A 578 -7.87 6.52 32.68
CA VAL A 578 -6.64 7.20 33.14
C VAL A 578 -5.57 7.12 32.05
N GLY A 579 -5.05 8.28 31.65
CA GLY A 579 -3.99 8.40 30.65
C GLY A 579 -2.63 7.88 31.13
N ILE A 580 -1.78 7.46 30.18
CA ILE A 580 -0.38 7.12 30.44
C ILE A 580 0.46 8.38 30.19
N HIS A 581 1.14 8.89 31.22
CA HIS A 581 1.84 10.18 31.17
C HIS A 581 3.36 10.03 31.21
N PRO A 582 4.13 10.77 30.38
CA PRO A 582 3.70 11.57 29.24
C PRO A 582 3.56 10.71 27.97
N THR A 583 2.40 10.72 27.30
CA THR A 583 2.23 10.14 25.96
C THR A 583 1.25 10.92 25.09
N VAL A 584 1.50 11.04 23.79
CA VAL A 584 0.55 11.68 22.86
C VAL A 584 -0.82 10.97 22.77
N ALA A 585 -0.93 9.73 23.26
CA ALA A 585 -2.19 9.00 23.32
C ALA A 585 -3.10 9.43 24.50
N GLU A 586 -2.54 10.03 25.57
CA GLU A 586 -3.31 10.45 26.74
C GLU A 586 -4.27 11.60 26.43
N GLU A 587 -3.97 12.40 25.41
CA GLU A 587 -4.78 13.56 25.02
C GLU A 587 -6.22 13.17 24.66
N PHE A 588 -6.45 11.94 24.18
CA PHE A 588 -7.80 11.41 23.95
C PHE A 588 -8.63 11.30 25.23
N THR A 589 -8.02 10.97 26.38
CA THR A 589 -8.71 10.90 27.67
C THR A 589 -8.89 12.27 28.32
N ARG A 590 -8.13 13.29 27.87
CA ARG A 590 -8.20 14.68 28.33
C ARG A 590 -9.23 15.55 27.60
N LEU A 591 -9.87 15.01 26.54
CA LEU A 591 -10.88 15.68 25.71
C LEU A 591 -12.10 16.18 26.51
N ASN A 592 -12.15 17.48 26.81
CA ASN A 592 -13.28 18.13 27.51
C ASN A 592 -13.86 19.35 26.78
N ILE A 593 -13.23 19.84 25.71
CA ILE A 593 -13.69 20.98 24.92
C ILE A 593 -14.48 20.47 23.72
N THR A 594 -15.67 21.04 23.47
CA THR A 594 -16.50 20.69 22.31
C THR A 594 -16.64 21.85 21.34
N LYS A 595 -16.75 21.55 20.04
CA LYS A 595 -16.97 22.56 19.00
C LYS A 595 -18.22 23.40 19.24
N ARG A 596 -19.31 22.80 19.74
CA ARG A 596 -20.57 23.50 20.04
C ARG A 596 -20.41 24.54 21.15
N SER A 597 -19.45 24.35 22.06
CA SER A 597 -19.18 25.29 23.14
C SER A 597 -18.49 26.60 22.69
N GLY A 598 -17.90 26.63 21.49
CA GLY A 598 -17.16 27.78 20.97
C GLY A 598 -15.88 28.13 21.75
N ARG A 599 -15.47 27.31 22.73
CA ARG A 599 -14.23 27.49 23.50
C ARG A 599 -13.01 27.18 22.63
N ASP A 600 -11.90 27.85 22.91
CA ASP A 600 -10.62 27.61 22.24
C ASP A 600 -10.08 26.20 22.57
N PRO A 601 -9.85 25.32 21.58
CA PRO A 601 -9.29 23.98 21.77
C PRO A 601 -7.77 23.96 22.01
N ASN A 602 -7.08 25.10 22.09
CA ASN A 602 -5.66 25.15 22.41
C ASN A 602 -5.38 24.78 23.88
N PRO A 603 -4.27 24.07 24.18
CA PRO A 603 -3.94 23.64 25.53
C PRO A 603 -3.43 24.82 26.36
N ALA A 604 -4.10 25.10 27.49
CA ALA A 604 -3.88 26.31 28.29
C ALA A 604 -2.48 26.39 28.94
N SER A 605 -1.85 25.25 29.22
CA SER A 605 -0.45 25.15 29.63
C SER A 605 0.13 23.79 29.22
N CYS A 606 1.41 23.54 29.49
CA CYS A 606 2.01 22.21 29.28
C CYS A 606 1.62 21.18 30.36
N CYS A 607 0.89 21.56 31.41
CA CYS A 607 0.63 20.73 32.60
C CYS A 607 -0.82 20.81 33.13
N SER A 608 -1.77 21.29 32.31
CA SER A 608 -3.18 21.49 32.68
C SER A 608 -4.14 21.09 31.56
#